data_AF-A0A382C5R5-F1
#
_entry.id   AF-A0A382C5R5-F1
#
_cell.length_a   1.000
_cell.length_b   1.000
_cell.length_c   1.000
_cell.angle_alpha   90.00
_cell.angle_beta   90.00
_cell.angle_gamma   90.00
#
_symmetry.space_group_name_H-M   'P 1'
#
loop_
_entity.id
_entity.type
_entity.pdbx_description
1 polymer ?
#
loop_
_entity_poly.entity_id
_entity_poly.type
_entity_poly.pdbx_seq_one_letter_code
_entity_poly.pdbx_strand_id
1 'polypeptide(L)'
;MNNIKVVGGTISQQEKAQSVVKYCINKLMPKMETLIIEVTLKKLKDDADGYCLRVTPRNFKIEINHTQGLRRMLETVAHEMVHVKQYARNETNDWAYYNGKEFYKWKDKYVSENTDYWDLPWEIEANGMEVGLFVRWAKERGFDKQAWTQI
;
A
#
# COMPACT_ATOMS: atom_id res chain seq x y z
N MET A 1 -8.58 18.05 3.59
CA MET A 1 -7.15 17.87 3.23
C MET A 1 -6.63 16.60 3.90
N ASN A 2 -6.00 15.71 3.13
CA ASN A 2 -5.46 14.46 3.69
C ASN A 2 -4.31 14.74 4.65
N ASN A 3 -4.23 13.99 5.75
CA ASN A 3 -3.17 14.08 6.74
C ASN A 3 -2.22 12.88 6.56
N ILE A 4 -0.96 13.17 6.22
CA ILE A 4 0.07 12.16 5.98
C ILE A 4 1.22 12.42 6.94
N LYS A 5 1.57 11.41 7.73
CA LYS A 5 2.72 11.45 8.64
C LYS A 5 3.64 10.29 8.31
N VAL A 6 4.94 10.55 8.18
CA VAL A 6 5.96 9.51 7.98
C VAL A 6 7.00 9.65 9.09
N VAL A 7 7.34 8.53 9.74
CA VAL A 7 8.30 8.49 10.86
C VAL A 7 9.25 7.31 10.72
N GLY A 8 10.39 7.36 11.42
CA GLY A 8 11.43 6.33 11.36
C GLY A 8 12.32 6.45 10.11
N GLY A 9 13.29 5.55 9.94
CA GLY A 9 14.27 5.63 8.86
C GLY A 9 15.02 6.96 8.80
N THR A 10 15.62 7.27 7.64
CA THR A 10 16.31 8.55 7.38
C THR A 10 15.32 9.62 6.89
N ILE A 11 15.67 10.90 7.07
CA ILE A 11 14.86 12.02 6.56
C ILE A 11 14.59 11.87 5.05
N SER A 12 15.61 11.48 4.27
CA SER A 12 15.46 11.29 2.83
C SER A 12 14.51 10.16 2.45
N GLN A 13 14.46 9.09 3.24
CA GLN A 13 13.48 8.02 3.06
C GLN A 13 12.07 8.52 3.40
N GLN A 14 11.91 9.27 4.49
CA GLN A 14 10.62 9.83 4.90
C GLN A 14 10.04 10.76 3.82
N GLU A 15 10.85 11.68 3.29
CA GLU A 15 10.43 12.61 2.23
C GLU A 15 9.99 11.88 0.96
N LYS A 16 10.73 10.85 0.54
CA LYS A 16 10.39 10.05 -0.63
C LYS A 16 9.12 9.25 -0.41
N ALA A 17 9.02 8.53 0.70
CA ALA A 17 7.83 7.75 1.07
C ALA A 17 6.59 8.65 1.14
N GLN A 18 6.68 9.81 1.80
CA GLN A 18 5.58 10.77 1.87
C GLN A 18 5.15 11.25 0.48
N SER A 19 6.10 11.48 -0.43
CA SER A 19 5.78 11.88 -1.80
C SER A 19 5.16 10.75 -2.64
N VAL A 20 5.55 9.49 -2.40
CA VAL A 20 4.89 8.31 -3.02
C VAL A 20 3.47 8.18 -2.51
N VAL A 21 3.23 8.30 -1.20
CA VAL A 21 1.89 8.28 -0.60
C VAL A 21 1.01 9.35 -1.23
N LYS A 22 1.49 10.60 -1.33
CA LYS A 22 0.75 11.70 -1.95
C LYS A 22 0.41 11.41 -3.42
N TYR A 23 1.38 10.89 -4.18
CA TYR A 23 1.15 10.47 -5.56
C TYR A 23 0.09 9.38 -5.67
N CYS A 24 0.16 8.35 -4.82
CA CYS A 24 -0.81 7.26 -4.81
C CYS A 24 -2.22 7.72 -4.45
N ILE A 25 -2.37 8.62 -3.47
CA ILE A 25 -3.67 9.23 -3.15
C ILE A 25 -4.23 9.95 -4.38
N ASN A 26 -3.44 10.82 -5.00
CA ASN A 26 -3.88 11.58 -6.18
C ASN A 26 -4.24 10.66 -7.35
N LYS A 27 -3.52 9.56 -7.52
CA LYS A 27 -3.73 8.63 -8.64
C LYS A 27 -4.90 7.69 -8.41
N LEU A 28 -5.00 7.11 -7.22
CA LEU A 28 -5.93 6.04 -6.89
C LEU A 28 -7.22 6.55 -6.25
N MET A 29 -7.17 7.67 -5.54
CA MET A 29 -8.28 8.19 -4.74
C MET A 29 -8.39 9.73 -4.85
N PRO A 30 -8.43 10.31 -6.07
CA PRO A 30 -8.33 11.77 -6.26
C PRO A 30 -9.43 12.58 -5.58
N LYS A 31 -10.59 11.97 -5.32
CA LYS A 31 -11.75 12.62 -4.68
C LYS A 31 -11.78 12.46 -3.15
N MET A 32 -10.82 11.75 -2.56
CA MET A 32 -10.78 11.51 -1.12
C MET A 32 -9.83 12.52 -0.46
N GLU A 33 -10.39 13.38 0.39
CA GLU A 33 -9.66 14.48 1.03
C GLU A 33 -9.59 14.39 2.56
N THR A 34 -10.03 13.27 3.13
CA THR A 34 -10.12 13.05 4.59
C THR A 34 -9.33 11.84 5.07
N LEU A 35 -8.41 11.32 4.25
CA LEU A 35 -7.56 10.21 4.61
C LEU A 35 -6.53 10.65 5.66
N ILE A 36 -6.36 9.81 6.69
CA ILE A 36 -5.30 9.90 7.69
C ILE A 36 -4.42 8.67 7.48
N ILE A 37 -3.15 8.90 7.11
CA ILE A 37 -2.19 7.82 6.84
C ILE A 37 -0.91 8.08 7.64
N GLU A 38 -0.58 7.15 8.53
CA GLU A 38 0.69 7.14 9.26
C GLU A 38 1.59 6.02 8.71
N VAL A 39 2.75 6.38 8.17
CA VAL A 39 3.75 5.43 7.66
C VAL A 39 4.92 5.36 8.65
N THR A 40 5.22 4.17 9.13
CA THR A 40 6.34 3.90 10.03
C THR A 40 7.41 3.09 9.30
N LEU A 41 8.58 3.71 9.08
CA LEU A 41 9.76 3.08 8.51
C LEU A 41 10.57 2.44 9.63
N LYS A 42 10.50 1.12 9.79
CA LYS A 42 11.17 0.39 10.88
C LYS A 42 11.68 -0.97 10.39
N LYS A 43 12.60 -1.58 11.11
CA LYS A 43 12.97 -2.98 10.86
C LYS A 43 11.82 -3.88 11.29
N LEU A 44 11.31 -4.69 10.37
CA LEU A 44 10.31 -5.73 10.68
C LEU A 44 11.00 -6.98 11.25
N LYS A 45 10.28 -7.75 12.06
CA LYS A 45 10.83 -8.91 12.79
C LYS A 45 10.65 -10.22 12.04
N ASP A 46 9.74 -10.23 11.10
CA ASP A 46 9.37 -11.32 10.21
C ASP A 46 9.90 -11.05 8.80
N ASP A 47 9.63 -11.98 7.88
CA ASP A 47 10.02 -11.91 6.48
C ASP A 47 9.11 -10.99 5.65
N ALA A 48 8.24 -10.21 6.30
CA ALA A 48 7.37 -9.27 5.61
C ALA A 48 8.14 -8.00 5.19
N ASP A 49 7.73 -7.47 4.05
CA ASP A 49 8.27 -6.23 3.51
C ASP A 49 7.47 -5.01 4.02
N GLY A 50 6.17 -5.18 4.24
CA GLY A 50 5.27 -4.14 4.70
C GLY A 50 3.95 -4.69 5.27
N TYR A 51 3.21 -3.80 5.93
CA TYR A 51 1.88 -4.08 6.47
C TYR A 51 0.98 -2.84 6.34
N CYS A 52 -0.30 -3.04 6.03
CA CYS A 52 -1.33 -2.01 6.08
C CYS A 52 -2.45 -2.40 7.04
N LEU A 53 -2.59 -1.62 8.12
CA LEU A 53 -3.68 -1.75 9.08
C LEU A 53 -4.75 -0.66 8.86
N ARG A 54 -6.00 -1.07 8.66
CA ARG A 54 -7.17 -0.19 8.69
C ARG A 54 -7.64 0.02 10.14
N VAL A 55 -7.41 1.22 10.69
CA VAL A 55 -7.89 1.60 12.04
C VAL A 55 -9.34 2.05 12.00
N THR A 56 -9.71 2.82 10.97
CA THR A 56 -11.09 3.21 10.66
C THR A 56 -11.27 3.25 9.14
N PRO A 57 -12.47 3.46 8.59
CA PRO A 57 -12.66 3.58 7.14
C PRO A 57 -11.80 4.66 6.43
N ARG A 58 -11.24 5.61 7.19
CA ARG A 58 -10.40 6.71 6.67
C ARG A 58 -9.05 6.85 7.38
N ASN A 59 -8.72 5.98 8.33
CA ASN A 59 -7.49 6.03 9.12
C ASN A 59 -6.68 4.74 8.95
N PHE A 60 -5.44 4.88 8.50
CA PHE A 60 -4.57 3.78 8.12
C PHE A 60 -3.20 3.92 8.76
N LYS A 61 -2.65 2.80 9.21
CA LYS A 61 -1.26 2.68 9.66
C LYS A 61 -0.53 1.73 8.72
N ILE A 62 0.57 2.22 8.16
CA ILE A 62 1.45 1.45 7.28
C ILE A 62 2.77 1.25 7.99
N GLU A 63 3.31 0.03 7.95
CA GLU A 63 4.66 -0.27 8.42
C GLU A 63 5.47 -0.79 7.23
N ILE A 64 6.69 -0.28 7.04
CA ILE A 64 7.56 -0.65 5.92
C ILE A 64 8.93 -1.03 6.46
N ASN A 65 9.46 -2.15 5.97
CA ASN A 65 10.80 -2.59 6.28
C ASN A 65 11.85 -1.68 5.62
N HIS A 66 12.36 -0.70 6.35
CA HIS A 66 13.29 0.30 5.80
C HIS A 66 14.72 -0.20 5.56
N THR A 67 15.04 -1.44 5.94
CA THR A 67 16.36 -2.05 5.70
C THR A 67 16.49 -2.62 4.30
N GLN A 68 15.41 -2.61 3.52
CA GLN A 68 15.42 -2.95 2.11
C GLN A 68 16.15 -1.88 1.29
N GLY A 69 16.55 -2.22 0.05
CA GLY A 69 17.02 -1.22 -0.91
C GLY A 69 15.96 -0.14 -1.17
N LEU A 70 16.39 1.10 -1.41
CA LEU A 70 15.49 2.27 -1.55
C LEU A 70 14.37 2.05 -2.57
N ARG A 71 14.67 1.41 -3.70
CA ARG A 71 13.67 1.05 -4.72
C ARG A 71 12.57 0.18 -4.13
N ARG A 72 12.95 -0.98 -3.60
CA ARG A 72 12.04 -1.96 -3.02
C ARG A 72 11.21 -1.33 -1.91
N MET A 73 11.82 -0.59 -1.01
CA MET A 73 11.12 0.12 0.07
C MET A 73 10.00 1.03 -0.46
N LEU A 74 10.23 1.77 -1.56
CA LEU A 74 9.24 2.67 -2.15
C LEU A 74 8.20 1.95 -3.02
N GLU A 75 8.56 0.81 -3.63
CA GLU A 75 7.60 -0.12 -4.24
C GLU A 75 6.68 -0.71 -3.18
N THR A 76 7.20 -1.13 -2.02
CA THR A 76 6.40 -1.58 -0.88
C THR A 76 5.46 -0.47 -0.40
N VAL A 77 5.90 0.79 -0.30
CA VAL A 77 4.98 1.90 0.00
C VAL A 77 3.85 1.99 -1.03
N ALA A 78 4.15 1.80 -2.32
CA ALA A 78 3.11 1.80 -3.35
C ALA A 78 2.16 0.60 -3.24
N HIS A 79 2.67 -0.59 -2.88
CA HIS A 79 1.89 -1.79 -2.59
C HIS A 79 0.88 -1.54 -1.47
N GLU A 80 1.35 -1.09 -0.31
CA GLU A 80 0.50 -0.80 0.85
C GLU A 80 -0.54 0.30 0.55
N MET A 81 -0.20 1.25 -0.32
CA MET A 81 -1.16 2.27 -0.77
C MET A 81 -2.27 1.72 -1.66
N VAL A 82 -2.06 0.58 -2.35
CA VAL A 82 -3.14 -0.15 -3.03
C VAL A 82 -4.10 -0.75 -2.00
N HIS A 83 -3.60 -1.33 -0.91
CA HIS A 83 -4.45 -1.80 0.20
C HIS A 83 -5.23 -0.66 0.85
N VAL A 84 -4.60 0.50 1.10
CA VAL A 84 -5.34 1.68 1.57
C VAL A 84 -6.47 2.03 0.61
N LYS A 85 -6.24 2.01 -0.70
CA LYS A 85 -7.29 2.26 -1.70
C LYS A 85 -8.40 1.22 -1.62
N GLN A 86 -8.06 -0.06 -1.51
CA GLN A 86 -9.03 -1.16 -1.42
C GLN A 86 -9.95 -0.97 -0.21
N TYR A 87 -9.35 -0.69 0.95
CA TYR A 87 -10.10 -0.41 2.18
C TYR A 87 -10.92 0.88 2.10
N ALA A 88 -10.33 1.98 1.64
CA ALA A 88 -10.99 3.28 1.57
C ALA A 88 -12.19 3.30 0.61
N ARG A 89 -12.21 2.36 -0.36
CA ARG A 89 -13.32 2.17 -1.31
C ARG A 89 -14.28 1.05 -0.92
N ASN A 90 -14.08 0.41 0.24
CA ASN A 90 -14.81 -0.80 0.65
C ASN A 90 -14.80 -1.90 -0.44
N GLU A 91 -13.68 -2.03 -1.15
CA GLU A 91 -13.53 -3.09 -2.14
C GLU A 91 -13.40 -4.45 -1.43
N THR A 92 -12.71 -4.49 -0.28
CA THR A 92 -12.53 -5.69 0.56
C THR A 92 -13.29 -5.56 1.88
N ASN A 93 -13.97 -6.62 2.33
CA ASN A 93 -14.56 -6.69 3.68
C ASN A 93 -14.01 -7.89 4.44
N ASP A 94 -13.97 -7.74 5.77
CA ASP A 94 -13.29 -8.67 6.67
C ASP A 94 -13.82 -10.11 6.47
N TRP A 95 -15.13 -10.35 6.53
CA TRP A 95 -15.72 -11.70 6.38
C TRP A 95 -17.16 -11.67 5.87
N ALA A 96 -17.58 -12.72 5.18
CA ALA A 96 -18.96 -13.00 4.81
C ALA A 96 -19.26 -14.48 5.04
N TYR A 97 -20.49 -14.78 5.48
CA TYR A 97 -20.96 -16.15 5.69
C TYR A 97 -21.88 -16.56 4.54
N TYR A 98 -21.59 -17.68 3.89
CA TYR A 98 -22.43 -18.25 2.84
C TYR A 98 -22.46 -19.77 2.97
N ASN A 99 -23.67 -20.37 2.98
CA ASN A 99 -23.87 -21.82 3.16
C ASN A 99 -23.07 -22.44 4.34
N GLY A 100 -22.99 -21.72 5.47
CA GLY A 100 -22.29 -22.21 6.67
C GLY A 100 -20.77 -22.20 6.60
N LYS A 101 -20.17 -21.52 5.61
CA LYS A 101 -18.71 -21.33 5.48
C LYS A 101 -18.34 -19.86 5.48
N GLU A 102 -17.14 -19.57 5.98
CA GLU A 102 -16.54 -18.24 5.97
C GLU A 102 -15.85 -17.97 4.62
N PHE A 103 -16.06 -16.76 4.10
CA PHE A 103 -15.47 -16.28 2.86
C PHE A 103 -14.97 -14.86 3.07
N TYR A 104 -13.90 -14.51 2.36
CA TYR A 104 -13.58 -13.11 2.14
C TYR A 104 -14.49 -12.54 1.05
N LYS A 105 -14.76 -11.24 1.11
CA LYS A 105 -15.49 -10.53 0.06
C LYS A 105 -14.57 -9.54 -0.62
N TRP A 106 -14.43 -9.63 -1.94
CA TRP A 106 -13.72 -8.66 -2.75
C TRP A 106 -14.49 -8.25 -4.00
N LYS A 107 -14.79 -6.95 -4.15
CA LYS A 107 -15.55 -6.38 -5.29
C LYS A 107 -16.82 -7.18 -5.61
N ASP A 108 -17.60 -7.48 -4.56
CA ASP A 108 -18.83 -8.28 -4.61
C ASP A 108 -18.69 -9.76 -4.98
N LYS A 109 -17.47 -10.29 -5.00
CA LYS A 109 -17.19 -11.72 -5.18
C LYS A 109 -16.76 -12.36 -3.86
N TYR A 110 -17.14 -13.61 -3.68
CA TYR A 110 -16.64 -14.45 -2.59
C TYR A 110 -15.28 -15.04 -2.97
N VAL A 111 -14.33 -14.96 -2.06
CA VAL A 111 -13.00 -15.58 -2.15
C VAL A 111 -12.92 -16.59 -1.02
N SER A 112 -12.51 -17.83 -1.34
CA SER A 112 -12.39 -18.87 -0.32
C SER A 112 -11.31 -18.49 0.68
N GLU A 113 -11.54 -18.76 1.97
CA GLU A 113 -10.52 -18.63 3.01
C GLU A 113 -9.27 -19.51 2.76
N ASN A 114 -9.41 -20.58 1.96
CA ASN A 114 -8.31 -21.49 1.61
C ASN A 114 -7.53 -21.05 0.36
N THR A 115 -7.80 -19.86 -0.17
CA THR A 115 -7.06 -19.31 -1.32
C THR A 115 -5.64 -19.00 -0.87
N ASP A 116 -4.65 -19.47 -1.64
CA ASP A 116 -3.23 -19.17 -1.36
C ASP A 116 -2.99 -17.66 -1.33
N TYR A 117 -2.08 -17.21 -0.46
CA TYR A 117 -1.77 -15.79 -0.28
C TYR A 117 -1.47 -15.07 -1.61
N TRP A 118 -0.69 -15.68 -2.49
CA TRP A 118 -0.31 -15.08 -3.78
C TRP A 118 -1.46 -15.06 -4.79
N ASP A 119 -2.46 -15.92 -4.59
CA ASP A 119 -3.68 -15.99 -5.38
C ASP A 119 -4.82 -15.14 -4.78
N LEU A 120 -4.63 -14.59 -3.57
CA LEU A 120 -5.57 -13.67 -2.96
C LEU A 120 -5.69 -12.46 -3.88
N PRO A 121 -6.88 -12.16 -4.39
CA PRO A 121 -6.80 -11.42 -5.62
C PRO A 121 -6.52 -9.91 -5.31
N TRP A 122 -6.73 -9.43 -4.08
CA TRP A 122 -6.24 -8.11 -3.63
C TRP A 122 -4.70 -8.00 -3.60
N GLU A 123 -4.00 -9.10 -3.30
CA GLU A 123 -2.54 -9.21 -3.44
C GLU A 123 -2.15 -9.18 -4.92
N ILE A 124 -2.90 -9.86 -5.79
CA ILE A 124 -2.68 -9.79 -7.25
C ILE A 124 -2.80 -8.35 -7.75
N GLU A 125 -3.79 -7.58 -7.27
CA GLU A 125 -3.92 -6.16 -7.63
C GLU A 125 -2.75 -5.32 -7.09
N ALA A 126 -2.34 -5.53 -5.83
CA ALA A 126 -1.24 -4.78 -5.22
C ALA A 126 0.10 -5.06 -5.93
N ASN A 127 0.47 -6.32 -6.09
CA ASN A 127 1.66 -6.77 -6.82
C ASN A 127 1.65 -6.28 -8.28
N GLY A 128 0.48 -6.33 -8.95
CA GLY A 128 0.33 -5.87 -10.32
C GLY A 128 0.47 -4.34 -10.51
N MET A 129 0.32 -3.56 -9.43
CA MET A 129 0.33 -2.09 -9.50
C MET A 129 1.59 -1.45 -8.92
N GLU A 130 2.27 -2.06 -7.94
CA GLU A 130 3.35 -1.45 -7.17
C GLU A 130 4.48 -0.85 -8.04
N VAL A 131 4.98 -1.63 -9.00
CA VAL A 131 6.09 -1.21 -9.89
C VAL A 131 5.63 -0.08 -10.81
N GLY A 132 4.42 -0.19 -11.37
CA GLY A 132 3.87 0.83 -12.27
C GLY A 132 3.60 2.15 -11.55
N LEU A 133 3.15 2.11 -10.31
CA LEU A 133 2.98 3.29 -9.45
C LEU A 133 4.34 3.93 -9.14
N PHE A 134 5.32 3.13 -8.73
CA PHE A 134 6.68 3.58 -8.43
C PHE A 134 7.35 4.24 -9.63
N VAL A 135 7.40 3.57 -10.79
CA VAL A 135 8.09 4.09 -11.99
C VAL A 135 7.45 5.39 -12.48
N ARG A 136 6.12 5.49 -12.46
CA ARG A 136 5.42 6.72 -12.88
C ARG A 136 5.62 7.86 -11.88
N TRP A 137 5.62 7.57 -10.58
CA TRP A 137 6.01 8.55 -9.56
C TRP A 137 7.45 9.03 -9.77
N ALA A 138 8.40 8.12 -9.98
CA ALA A 138 9.79 8.45 -10.20
C ALA A 138 9.95 9.39 -11.41
N LYS A 139 9.25 9.10 -12.51
CA LYS A 139 9.20 9.97 -13.69
C LYS A 139 8.60 11.35 -13.40
N GLU A 140 7.48 11.42 -12.70
CA GLU A 140 6.84 12.70 -12.34
C GLU A 140 7.74 13.58 -11.46
N ARG A 141 8.59 12.96 -10.63
CA ARG A 141 9.55 13.63 -9.76
C ARG A 141 10.92 13.89 -10.42
N GLY A 142 11.12 13.50 -11.68
CA GLY A 142 12.39 13.64 -12.40
C GLY A 142 13.51 12.70 -11.91
N PHE A 143 13.14 11.57 -11.30
CA PHE A 143 14.05 10.54 -10.81
C PHE A 143 14.26 9.38 -11.80
N ASP A 144 13.63 9.41 -12.97
CA ASP A 144 13.62 8.35 -13.99
C ASP A 144 14.99 8.06 -14.61
N LYS A 145 16.01 8.89 -14.36
CA LYS A 145 17.40 8.65 -14.78
C LYS A 145 18.32 8.20 -13.65
N GLN A 146 17.83 8.11 -12.42
CA GLN A 146 18.64 7.71 -11.28
C GLN A 146 18.82 6.20 -11.26
N ALA A 147 20.03 5.72 -10.97
CA ALA A 147 20.33 4.28 -11.01
C ALA A 147 19.39 3.45 -10.11
N TRP A 148 19.03 3.97 -8.93
CA TRP A 148 18.13 3.28 -7.99
C TRP A 148 16.66 3.23 -8.45
N THR A 149 16.27 3.91 -9.53
CA THR A 149 14.92 3.81 -10.11
C THR A 149 14.86 2.88 -11.33
N GLN A 150 15.99 2.30 -11.73
CA GLN A 150 16.08 1.34 -12.84
C GLN A 150 15.95 -0.10 -12.33
N ILE A 151 15.55 -1.01 -13.22
CA ILE A 151 15.51 -2.47 -12.99
C ILE A 151 16.86 -3.05 -13.39
#